data_AF-A0A937XAY4-F1
#
_entry.id   AF-A0A937XAY4-F1
#
_cell.length_a   1.000
_cell.length_b   1.000
_cell.length_c   1.000
_cell.angle_alpha   90.00
_cell.angle_beta   90.00
_cell.angle_gamma   90.00
#
_symmetry.space_group_name_H-M   'P 1'
#
loop_
_entity.id
_entity.type
_entity.pdbx_description
1 polymer ?
#
loop_
_entity_poly.entity_id
_entity_poly.type
_entity_poly.pdbx_seq_one_letter_code
_entity_poly.pdbx_strand_id
1 'polypeptide(L)'
;MSPMRTRNLPASVLARLLERARRTGDDYQVLLTAFVCERFLYRLGVSSVRSRFVLKGAMLLRVWSDQPYRATRDLDLLRQGDGSTEAIRADVEAVCATEVEPDGLAFEPASLRLEAIRPEDEYAGTRVTLLARCGSARVTLQIDLGVGTL
;
A
#
# COMPACT_ATOMS: atom_id res chain seq x y z
N MET A 1 38.62 -11.19 -10.86
CA MET A 1 37.49 -10.71 -10.04
C MET A 1 36.40 -10.22 -10.98
N SER A 2 35.30 -10.96 -11.13
CA SER A 2 34.15 -10.50 -11.91
C SER A 2 33.44 -9.37 -11.14
N PRO A 3 33.09 -8.25 -11.77
CA PRO A 3 32.40 -7.18 -11.08
C PRO A 3 31.04 -7.69 -10.59
N MET A 4 30.75 -7.53 -9.30
CA MET A 4 29.43 -7.81 -8.75
C MET A 4 28.42 -6.99 -9.54
N ARG A 5 27.55 -7.66 -10.31
CA ARG A 5 26.38 -7.02 -10.92
C ARG A 5 25.60 -6.34 -9.80
N THR A 6 25.61 -5.02 -9.75
CA THR A 6 24.68 -4.24 -8.95
C THR A 6 23.28 -4.69 -9.36
N ARG A 7 22.63 -5.50 -8.53
CA ARG A 7 21.32 -6.08 -8.82
C ARG A 7 20.34 -4.91 -8.80
N ASN A 8 19.85 -4.48 -9.96
CA ASN A 8 18.77 -3.50 -10.03
C ASN A 8 17.51 -4.16 -9.47
N LEU A 9 17.30 -3.97 -8.16
CA LEU A 9 16.24 -4.63 -7.41
C LEU A 9 14.85 -4.31 -7.97
N PRO A 10 14.48 -3.05 -8.27
CA PRO A 10 13.20 -2.75 -8.91
C PRO A 10 13.01 -3.50 -10.23
N ALA A 11 14.01 -3.53 -11.12
CA ALA A 11 13.92 -4.29 -12.37
C ALA A 11 13.72 -5.78 -12.12
N SER A 12 14.40 -6.34 -11.11
CA SER A 12 14.22 -7.74 -10.70
C SER A 12 12.82 -8.02 -10.16
N VAL A 13 12.21 -7.09 -9.42
CA VAL A 13 10.84 -7.22 -8.92
C VAL A 13 9.85 -7.20 -10.08
N LEU A 14 9.94 -6.21 -10.97
CA LEU A 14 9.07 -6.12 -12.14
C LEU A 14 9.16 -7.37 -13.02
N ALA A 15 10.37 -7.89 -13.27
CA ALA A 15 10.57 -9.12 -14.04
C ALA A 15 9.89 -10.33 -13.39
N ARG A 16 9.98 -10.47 -12.06
CA ARG A 16 9.35 -11.57 -11.32
C ARG A 16 7.82 -11.46 -11.32
N LEU A 17 7.28 -10.25 -11.20
CA LEU A 17 5.83 -10.01 -11.30
C LEU A 17 5.31 -10.32 -12.70
N LEU A 18 6.05 -9.94 -13.74
CA LEU A 18 5.71 -10.23 -15.13
C LEU A 18 5.75 -11.74 -15.43
N GLU A 19 6.77 -12.43 -14.93
CA GLU A 19 6.87 -13.88 -15.07
C GLU A 19 5.72 -14.59 -14.34
N ARG A 20 5.37 -14.12 -13.13
CA ARG A 20 4.21 -14.64 -12.41
C ARG A 20 2.92 -14.45 -13.22
N ALA A 21 2.67 -13.24 -13.72
CA ALA A 21 1.50 -12.93 -14.54
C ALA A 21 1.36 -13.89 -15.73
N ARG A 22 2.46 -14.15 -16.45
CA ARG A 22 2.50 -15.08 -17.59
C ARG A 22 2.20 -16.53 -17.18
N ARG A 23 2.72 -16.97 -16.03
CA ARG A 23 2.55 -18.34 -15.54
C ARG A 23 1.14 -18.62 -15.00
N THR A 24 0.50 -17.63 -14.38
CA THR A 24 -0.81 -17.80 -13.74
C THR A 24 -1.97 -17.32 -14.62
N GLY A 25 -1.69 -16.53 -15.66
CA GLY A 25 -2.72 -15.86 -16.46
C GLY A 25 -3.30 -14.61 -15.78
N ASP A 26 -2.70 -14.17 -14.67
CA ASP A 26 -3.14 -12.97 -13.94
C ASP A 26 -2.82 -11.69 -14.71
N ASP A 27 -3.59 -10.64 -14.45
CA ASP A 27 -3.27 -9.29 -14.92
C ASP A 27 -2.02 -8.74 -14.20
N TYR A 28 -1.04 -8.29 -14.98
CA TYR A 28 0.22 -7.78 -14.46
C TYR A 28 0.05 -6.53 -13.58
N GLN A 29 -0.86 -5.62 -13.93
CA GLN A 29 -1.11 -4.40 -13.16
C GLN A 29 -1.78 -4.72 -11.82
N VAL A 30 -2.65 -5.74 -11.78
CA VAL A 30 -3.21 -6.26 -10.54
C VAL A 30 -2.10 -6.79 -9.62
N LEU A 31 -1.17 -7.60 -10.14
CA LEU A 31 -0.07 -8.14 -9.34
C LEU A 31 0.86 -7.04 -8.84
N LEU A 32 1.16 -6.05 -9.69
CA LEU A 32 1.99 -4.91 -9.31
C LEU A 32 1.31 -4.04 -8.24
N THR A 33 0.02 -3.76 -8.39
CA THR A 33 -0.77 -3.01 -7.40
C THR A 33 -0.79 -3.74 -6.07
N ALA A 34 -1.06 -5.05 -6.09
CA ALA A 34 -1.09 -5.85 -4.88
C ALA A 34 0.28 -5.88 -4.18
N PHE A 35 1.38 -6.00 -4.93
CA PHE A 35 2.72 -5.91 -4.38
C PHE A 35 2.96 -4.57 -3.68
N VAL A 36 2.56 -3.44 -4.29
CA VAL A 36 2.66 -2.12 -3.66
C VAL A 36 1.84 -2.05 -2.38
N CYS A 37 0.61 -2.55 -2.38
CA CYS A 37 -0.25 -2.60 -1.20
C CYS A 37 0.37 -3.45 -0.08
N GLU A 38 0.83 -4.66 -0.39
CA GLU A 38 1.47 -5.57 0.57
C GLU A 38 2.72 -4.94 1.19
N ARG A 39 3.53 -4.21 0.41
CA ARG A 39 4.73 -3.53 0.91
C ARG A 39 4.44 -2.23 1.68
N PHE A 40 3.33 -1.57 1.40
CA PHE A 40 2.82 -0.49 2.26
C PHE A 40 2.35 -1.05 3.61
N LEU A 41 1.56 -2.14 3.59
CA LEU A 41 1.10 -2.81 4.81
C LEU A 41 2.26 -3.36 5.65
N TYR A 42 3.31 -3.88 5.02
CA TYR A 42 4.51 -4.30 5.72
C TYR A 42 5.15 -3.12 6.48
N ARG A 43 5.36 -1.97 5.81
CA ARG A 43 5.86 -0.74 6.46
C ARG A 43 4.95 -0.31 7.59
N LEU A 44 3.63 -0.30 7.38
CA LEU A 44 2.65 0.01 8.41
C LEU A 44 2.81 -0.90 9.63
N GLY A 45 2.94 -2.21 9.43
CA GLY A 45 3.07 -3.20 10.50
C GLY A 45 4.33 -3.07 11.35
N VAL A 46 5.41 -2.52 10.80
CA VAL A 46 6.66 -2.26 11.54
C VAL A 46 6.85 -0.79 11.94
N SER A 47 5.94 0.09 11.54
CA SER A 47 5.98 1.52 11.88
C SER A 47 5.59 1.79 13.35
N SER A 48 5.97 2.97 13.84
CA SER A 48 5.57 3.46 15.17
C SER A 48 4.07 3.72 15.31
N VAL A 49 3.35 3.90 14.20
CA VAL A 49 1.91 4.21 14.18
C VAL A 49 1.03 2.98 14.03
N ARG A 50 1.62 1.77 13.91
CA ARG A 50 0.91 0.52 13.61
C ARG A 50 -0.33 0.27 14.48
N SER A 51 -0.25 0.57 15.78
CA SER A 51 -1.32 0.26 16.75
C SER A 51 -2.55 1.13 16.55
N ARG A 52 -2.46 2.18 15.73
CA ARG A 52 -3.59 3.05 15.37
C ARG A 52 -4.41 2.48 14.23
N PHE A 53 -3.96 1.41 13.56
CA PHE A 53 -4.58 0.91 12.33
C PHE A 53 -5.05 -0.53 12.46
N VAL A 54 -6.18 -0.82 11.83
CA VAL A 54 -6.70 -2.18 11.63
C VAL A 54 -6.97 -2.38 10.15
N LEU A 55 -6.40 -3.45 9.57
CA LEU A 55 -6.68 -3.86 8.21
C LEU A 55 -8.09 -4.44 8.09
N LYS A 56 -8.83 -4.02 7.07
CA LYS A 56 -10.18 -4.47 6.75
C LYS A 56 -10.27 -4.88 5.28
N GLY A 57 -11.49 -5.20 4.83
CA GLY A 57 -11.82 -5.34 3.42
C GLY A 57 -11.18 -6.53 2.72
N ALA A 58 -11.07 -6.42 1.40
CA ALA A 58 -10.67 -7.55 0.55
C ALA A 58 -9.19 -7.93 0.73
N MET A 59 -8.32 -6.97 1.07
CA MET A 59 -6.92 -7.24 1.36
C MET A 59 -6.76 -8.12 2.62
N LEU A 60 -7.63 -7.96 3.62
CA LEU A 60 -7.66 -8.85 4.79
C LEU A 60 -7.92 -10.30 4.39
N LEU A 61 -8.97 -10.52 3.58
CA LEU A 61 -9.35 -11.86 3.12
C LEU A 61 -8.24 -12.52 2.28
N ARG A 62 -7.53 -11.73 1.48
CA ARG A 62 -6.38 -12.19 0.68
C ARG A 62 -5.19 -12.62 1.53
N VAL A 63 -4.91 -11.94 2.64
CA VAL A 63 -3.81 -12.34 3.55
C VAL A 63 -4.22 -13.56 4.39
N TRP A 64 -5.50 -13.73 4.69
CA TRP A 64 -5.99 -14.77 5.61
C TRP A 64 -6.44 -16.07 4.92
N SER A 65 -6.51 -16.12 3.58
CA SER A 65 -7.06 -17.26 2.85
C SER A 65 -6.22 -17.66 1.64
N ASP A 66 -6.11 -18.97 1.41
CA ASP A 66 -5.48 -19.55 0.22
C ASP A 66 -6.38 -19.52 -1.04
N GLN A 67 -7.62 -19.03 -0.92
CA GLN A 67 -8.53 -18.94 -2.06
C GLN A 67 -8.23 -17.71 -2.95
N PRO A 68 -8.37 -17.82 -4.28
CA PRO A 68 -8.18 -16.71 -5.18
C PRO A 68 -9.30 -15.68 -5.01
N TYR A 69 -9.10 -14.73 -4.11
CA TYR A 69 -9.98 -13.57 -3.98
C TYR A 69 -9.75 -12.59 -5.14
N ARG A 70 -10.82 -11.88 -5.51
CA ARG A 70 -10.80 -10.84 -6.54
C ARG A 70 -9.63 -9.89 -6.31
N ALA A 71 -8.97 -9.53 -7.41
CA ALA A 71 -7.99 -8.45 -7.48
C ALA A 71 -8.43 -7.23 -6.63
N THR A 72 -7.73 -6.97 -5.53
CA THR A 72 -7.96 -5.81 -4.67
C THR A 72 -7.07 -4.68 -5.15
N ARG A 73 -7.65 -3.49 -5.34
CA ARG A 73 -6.95 -2.33 -5.93
C ARG A 73 -6.64 -1.25 -4.90
N ASP A 74 -7.18 -1.41 -3.70
CA ASP A 74 -7.26 -0.44 -2.62
C ASP A 74 -6.95 -1.10 -1.27
N LEU A 75 -6.63 -0.28 -0.27
CA LEU A 75 -6.46 -0.70 1.11
C LEU A 75 -7.58 -0.12 1.95
N ASP A 76 -8.41 -0.98 2.54
CA ASP A 76 -9.38 -0.55 3.55
C ASP A 76 -8.73 -0.64 4.94
N LEU A 77 -8.55 0.50 5.61
CA LEU A 77 -8.08 0.53 6.99
C LEU A 77 -9.08 1.26 7.89
N LEU A 78 -9.19 0.80 9.13
CA LEU A 78 -9.75 1.62 10.21
C LEU A 78 -8.61 2.26 10.97
N ARG A 79 -8.70 3.57 11.18
CA ARG A 79 -7.75 4.34 11.96
C ARG A 79 -8.39 4.84 13.25
N GLN A 80 -7.65 4.72 14.35
CA GLN A 80 -8.00 5.22 15.67
C GLN A 80 -7.32 6.57 15.96
N GLY A 81 -7.95 7.38 16.80
CA GLY A 81 -7.42 8.68 17.24
C GLY A 81 -7.98 9.85 16.44
N ASP A 82 -7.23 10.95 16.41
CA ASP A 82 -7.64 12.21 15.77
C ASP A 82 -7.91 12.04 14.27
N GLY A 83 -9.16 12.23 13.83
CA GLY A 83 -9.60 12.11 12.44
C GLY A 83 -9.26 13.28 11.52
N SER A 84 -8.51 14.27 12.01
CA SER A 84 -8.09 15.42 11.20
C SER A 84 -7.26 15.02 9.98
N THR A 85 -7.36 15.81 8.91
CA THR A 85 -6.59 15.60 7.66
C THR A 85 -5.09 15.64 7.95
N GLU A 86 -4.68 16.50 8.88
CA GLU A 86 -3.32 16.69 9.35
C GLU A 86 -2.79 15.43 10.06
N ALA A 87 -3.58 14.85 10.97
CA ALA A 87 -3.17 13.65 11.70
C ALA A 87 -3.11 12.42 10.78
N ILE A 88 -4.07 12.28 9.85
CA ILE A 88 -4.05 11.21 8.86
C ILE A 88 -2.83 11.35 7.94
N ARG A 89 -2.56 12.56 7.45
CA ARG A 89 -1.38 12.86 6.64
C ARG A 89 -0.10 12.48 7.35
N ALA A 90 0.07 12.93 8.59
CA ALA A 90 1.26 12.64 9.39
C ALA A 90 1.49 11.13 9.58
N ASP A 91 0.44 10.36 9.82
CA ASP A 91 0.56 8.91 9.97
C ASP A 91 0.95 8.23 8.64
N VAL A 92 0.35 8.62 7.51
CA VAL A 92 0.70 8.04 6.21
C VAL A 92 2.13 8.40 5.81
N GLU A 93 2.57 9.64 6.08
CA GLU A 93 3.95 10.08 5.86
C GLU A 93 4.93 9.28 6.74
N ALA A 94 4.58 9.02 8.01
CA ALA A 94 5.38 8.18 8.90
C ALA A 94 5.50 6.73 8.39
N VAL A 95 4.42 6.15 7.87
CA VAL A 95 4.46 4.82 7.23
C VAL A 95 5.38 4.82 6.01
N CYS A 96 5.31 5.85 5.17
CA CYS A 96 6.18 5.97 3.99
C CYS A 96 7.66 6.12 4.36
N ALA A 97 7.95 6.83 5.46
CA ALA A 97 9.29 7.06 5.98
C ALA A 97 9.86 5.88 6.80
N THR A 98 9.04 4.84 7.06
CA THR A 98 9.48 3.69 7.85
C THR A 98 10.57 2.90 7.09
N GLU A 99 11.75 2.81 7.70
CA GLU A 99 12.88 2.05 7.15
C GLU A 99 12.59 0.55 7.16
N VAL A 100 12.85 -0.11 6.03
CA VAL A 100 12.66 -1.55 5.81
C VAL A 100 13.79 -2.08 4.93
N GLU A 101 13.95 -3.40 4.85
CA GLU A 101 14.87 -3.99 3.87
C GLU A 101 14.50 -3.52 2.46
N PRO A 102 15.50 -3.26 1.59
CA PRO A 102 15.24 -2.83 0.23
C PRO A 102 14.27 -3.79 -0.48
N ASP A 103 13.14 -3.26 -0.91
CA ASP A 103 12.09 -4.00 -1.61
C ASP A 103 11.84 -3.48 -3.04
N GLY A 104 12.63 -2.49 -3.47
CA GLY A 104 12.54 -1.89 -4.80
C GLY A 104 11.43 -0.86 -4.95
N LEU A 105 10.73 -0.50 -3.86
CA LEU A 105 9.72 0.55 -3.85
C LEU A 105 10.23 1.86 -3.28
N ALA A 106 9.79 2.95 -3.91
CA ALA A 106 9.85 4.30 -3.35
C ALA A 106 8.45 4.88 -3.31
N PHE A 107 7.98 5.24 -2.12
CA PHE A 107 6.75 6.03 -1.94
C PHE A 107 7.09 7.51 -2.07
N GLU A 108 6.18 8.31 -2.63
CA GLU A 108 6.38 9.75 -2.85
C GLU A 108 5.43 10.57 -1.95
N PRO A 109 5.76 10.83 -0.66
CA PRO A 109 4.89 11.56 0.27
C PRO A 109 4.39 12.92 -0.25
N ALA A 110 5.18 13.61 -1.08
CA ALA A 110 4.78 14.88 -1.70
C ALA A 110 3.58 14.75 -2.66
N SER A 111 3.26 13.54 -3.13
CA SER A 111 2.10 13.26 -3.98
C SER A 111 0.82 12.97 -3.21
N LEU A 112 0.89 12.94 -1.88
CA LEU A 112 -0.18 12.52 -0.98
C LEU A 112 -1.39 13.46 -1.04
N ARG A 113 -2.54 12.93 -1.47
CA ARG A 113 -3.84 13.62 -1.49
C ARG A 113 -4.82 12.93 -0.55
N LEU A 114 -5.64 13.73 0.15
CA LEU A 114 -6.66 13.28 1.07
C LEU A 114 -7.99 13.91 0.63
N GLU A 115 -9.03 13.09 0.51
CA GLU A 115 -10.37 13.51 0.11
C GLU A 115 -11.40 12.87 1.04
N ALA A 116 -12.40 13.63 1.49
CA ALA A 116 -13.48 13.08 2.30
C ALA A 116 -14.34 12.12 1.46
N ILE A 117 -14.69 10.97 2.03
CA ILE A 117 -15.60 9.99 1.43
C ILE A 117 -16.95 10.13 2.14
N ARG A 118 -18.03 10.38 1.37
CA ARG A 118 -19.42 10.50 1.87
C ARG A 118 -19.54 11.46 3.06
N PRO A 119 -19.28 12.77 2.85
CA PRO A 119 -19.25 13.76 3.93
C PRO A 119 -20.59 13.92 4.68
N GLU A 120 -21.68 13.41 4.10
CA GLU A 120 -23.03 13.40 4.67
C GLU A 120 -23.34 12.26 5.67
N ASP A 121 -22.48 11.25 5.81
CA ASP A 121 -22.70 10.12 6.73
C ASP A 121 -21.96 10.30 8.08
N GLU A 122 -22.55 9.79 9.17
CA GLU A 122 -21.97 9.76 10.54
C GLU A 122 -20.63 9.00 10.63
N TYR A 123 -20.26 8.28 9.56
CA TYR A 123 -19.01 7.56 9.38
C TYR A 123 -18.20 8.10 8.20
N ALA A 124 -18.02 9.41 8.13
CA ALA A 124 -17.20 10.05 7.10
C ALA A 124 -15.79 9.45 7.05
N GLY A 125 -15.46 8.82 5.93
CA GLY A 125 -14.14 8.25 5.69
C GLY A 125 -13.20 9.25 5.01
N THR A 126 -11.92 8.93 4.92
CA THR A 126 -10.94 9.68 4.13
C THR A 126 -10.30 8.77 3.09
N ARG A 127 -10.42 9.12 1.81
CA ARG A 127 -9.66 8.49 0.74
C ARG A 127 -8.30 9.15 0.68
N VAL A 128 -7.28 8.33 0.78
CA VAL A 128 -5.89 8.73 0.61
C VAL A 128 -5.38 8.18 -0.71
N THR A 129 -4.73 9.03 -1.50
CA THR A 129 -3.98 8.57 -2.69
C THR A 129 -2.53 9.02 -2.62
N LEU A 130 -1.63 8.13 -3.01
CA LEU A 130 -0.19 8.30 -2.93
C LEU A 130 0.50 7.59 -4.09
N LEU A 131 1.48 8.24 -4.72
CA LEU A 131 2.28 7.61 -5.76
C LEU A 131 3.36 6.71 -5.14
N ALA A 132 3.46 5.49 -5.66
CA ALA A 132 4.56 4.57 -5.44
C ALA A 132 5.27 4.25 -6.77
N ARG A 133 6.59 4.06 -6.68
CA ARG A 133 7.45 3.70 -7.81
C ARG A 133 8.14 2.38 -7.57
N CYS A 134 8.16 1.53 -8.60
CA CYS A 134 9.07 0.40 -8.71
C CYS A 134 9.91 0.59 -9.96
N GLY A 135 11.08 1.20 -9.83
CA GLY A 135 11.91 1.58 -10.98
C GLY A 135 11.18 2.62 -11.85
N SER A 136 10.92 2.28 -13.12
CA SER A 136 10.13 3.12 -14.04
C SER A 136 8.61 2.95 -13.89
N ALA A 137 8.14 1.89 -13.23
CA ALA A 137 6.72 1.66 -13.03
C ALA A 137 6.15 2.60 -11.95
N ARG A 138 4.94 3.11 -12.20
CA ARG A 138 4.22 4.04 -11.33
C ARG A 138 2.88 3.42 -10.96
N VAL A 139 2.56 3.43 -9.67
CA VAL A 139 1.29 2.91 -9.14
C VAL A 139 0.71 3.97 -8.21
N THR A 140 -0.54 4.35 -8.44
CA THR A 140 -1.29 5.13 -7.44
C THR A 140 -1.84 4.17 -6.42
N LEU A 141 -1.31 4.22 -5.20
CA LEU A 141 -1.87 3.53 -4.04
C LEU A 141 -3.11 4.30 -3.58
N GLN A 142 -4.23 3.60 -3.41
CA GLN A 142 -5.44 4.12 -2.79
C GLN A 142 -5.64 3.44 -1.43
N ILE A 143 -5.90 4.25 -0.41
CA ILE A 143 -6.21 3.78 0.95
C ILE A 143 -7.49 4.46 1.40
N ASP A 144 -8.53 3.67 1.64
CA ASP A 144 -9.79 4.16 2.18
C ASP A 144 -9.76 3.98 3.70
N LEU A 145 -9.79 5.11 4.42
CA LEU A 145 -9.68 5.17 5.87
C LEU A 145 -11.04 5.45 6.49
N GLY A 146 -11.56 4.51 7.26
CA GLY A 146 -12.57 4.82 8.27
C GLY A 146 -11.92 5.43 9.51
N VAL A 147 -12.58 6.40 10.14
CA VAL A 147 -12.19 6.90 11.47
C VAL A 147 -13.23 6.42 12.47
N GLY A 148 -12.78 5.83 13.59
CA GLY A 148 -13.70 5.38 14.63
C GLY A 148 -12.99 4.82 15.87
N THR A 149 -13.76 4.60 16.92
CA THR A 149 -13.35 3.83 18.10
C THR A 149 -13.70 2.36 17.89
N LEU A 150 -12.82 1.45 18.34
CA LEU A 150 -13.14 0.02 18.43
C LEU A 150 -14.02 -0.24 19.66
#